data_AF-A0A0F8VMT1-F1
#
_entry.id   AF-A0A0F8VMT1-F1
#
_cell.length_a   1.000
_cell.length_b   1.000
_cell.length_c   1.000
_cell.angle_alpha   90.00
_cell.angle_beta   90.00
_cell.angle_gamma   90.00
#
_symmetry.space_group_name_H-M   'P 1'
#
loop_
_entity.id
_entity.type
_entity.pdbx_description
1 polymer ?
#
loop_
_entity_poly.entity_id
_entity_poly.type
_entity_poly.pdbx_seq_one_letter_code
_entity_poly.pdbx_strand_id
1 'polypeptide(L)'
;MREFVEVDGRKVKLYKRKGRTGLRLNNKYIRDISEIKGLDSMTHLNHLILDNNEISEIKGLETFVELKILSINNNQITEIKGLDNLSKLFQLRLKGNQITELKGLDSLPKLSLLNLKIILLKNNILR
;
A
#
# COMPACT_ATOMS: atom_id res chain seq x y z
N MET A 1 0.41 18.34 13.64
CA MET A 1 -0.16 17.15 12.98
C MET A 1 0.06 15.94 13.87
N ARG A 2 -0.86 14.96 13.84
CA ARG A 2 -0.72 13.70 14.58
C ARG A 2 0.52 12.94 14.05
N GLU A 3 1.42 12.54 14.94
CA GLU A 3 2.68 11.85 14.55
C GLU A 3 2.67 10.34 14.83
N PHE A 4 1.49 9.77 15.08
CA PHE A 4 1.30 8.35 15.28
C PHE A 4 -0.06 7.88 14.76
N VAL A 5 -0.14 6.60 14.47
CA VAL A 5 -1.39 5.85 14.33
C VAL A 5 -1.53 4.88 15.49
N GLU A 6 -2.71 4.31 15.68
CA GLU A 6 -2.94 3.23 16.64
C GLU A 6 -3.38 1.97 15.91
N VAL A 7 -2.77 0.83 16.27
CA VAL A 7 -3.15 -0.51 15.80
C VAL A 7 -3.14 -1.41 17.02
N ASP A 8 -4.23 -2.14 17.26
CA ASP A 8 -4.37 -3.04 18.42
C ASP A 8 -4.03 -2.36 19.76
N GLY A 9 -4.56 -1.13 19.95
CA GLY A 9 -4.31 -0.33 21.15
C GLY A 9 -2.88 0.21 21.31
N ARG A 10 -1.98 -0.08 20.36
CA ARG A 10 -0.57 0.36 20.41
C ARG A 10 -0.32 1.51 19.46
N LYS A 11 0.34 2.56 19.96
CA LYS A 11 0.78 3.69 19.14
C LYS A 11 2.00 3.31 18.30
N VAL A 12 1.94 3.57 17.00
CA VAL A 12 3.06 3.43 16.07
C VAL A 12 3.38 4.80 15.50
N LYS A 13 4.61 5.27 15.72
CA LYS A 13 5.06 6.60 15.28
C LYS A 13 5.38 6.59 13.78
N LEU A 14 5.11 7.74 13.15
CA LEU A 14 5.60 8.03 11.81
C LEU A 14 7.13 8.25 11.87
N TYR A 15 7.82 7.93 10.79
CA TYR A 15 9.24 8.23 10.63
C TYR A 15 9.44 9.36 9.61
N LYS A 16 10.52 10.14 9.79
CA LYS A 16 10.95 11.17 8.85
C LYS A 16 12.36 10.83 8.36
N ARG A 17 12.57 10.78 7.05
CA ARG A 17 13.91 10.53 6.46
C ARG A 17 14.07 11.31 5.17
N LYS A 18 15.11 12.15 5.10
CA LYS A 18 15.43 12.98 3.92
C LYS A 18 14.20 13.73 3.39
N GLY A 19 13.50 14.44 4.28
CA GLY A 19 12.31 15.24 3.95
C GLY A 19 11.04 14.44 3.61
N ARG A 20 11.05 13.11 3.75
CA ARG A 20 9.89 12.25 3.49
C ARG A 20 9.32 11.71 4.79
N THR A 21 7.99 11.70 4.88
CA THR A 21 7.26 11.13 6.00
C THR A 21 6.76 9.74 5.62
N GLY A 22 6.92 8.77 6.51
CA GLY A 22 6.48 7.41 6.25
C GLY A 22 5.97 6.69 7.48
N LEU A 23 5.26 5.60 7.24
CA LEU A 23 4.69 4.73 8.26
C LEU A 23 5.04 3.28 7.93
N ARG A 24 5.42 2.51 8.96
CA ARG A 24 5.76 1.10 8.82
C ARG A 24 5.00 0.28 9.85
N LEU A 25 4.18 -0.65 9.37
CA LEU A 25 3.27 -1.48 10.15
C LEU A 25 3.43 -2.96 9.77
N ASN A 26 4.67 -3.40 9.61
CA ASN A 26 4.95 -4.79 9.24
C ASN A 26 4.67 -5.74 10.42
N ASN A 27 4.16 -6.94 10.14
CA ASN A 27 3.92 -7.99 11.15
C ASN A 27 2.99 -7.51 12.28
N LYS A 28 1.86 -6.93 11.92
CA LYS A 28 0.86 -6.41 12.87
C LYS A 28 -0.45 -7.17 12.86
N TYR A 29 -0.55 -8.25 12.09
CA TYR A 29 -1.77 -9.05 11.93
C TYR A 29 -2.98 -8.22 11.47
N ILE A 30 -2.73 -7.12 10.76
CA ILE A 30 -3.77 -6.24 10.24
C ILE A 30 -4.52 -6.98 9.14
N ARG A 31 -5.85 -7.09 9.24
CA ARG A 31 -6.70 -7.69 8.19
C ARG A 31 -7.38 -6.64 7.33
N ASP A 32 -7.65 -5.49 7.92
CA ASP A 32 -8.25 -4.34 7.26
C ASP A 32 -7.47 -3.06 7.56
N ILE A 33 -7.21 -2.24 6.54
CA ILE A 33 -6.56 -0.93 6.70
C ILE A 33 -7.36 -0.03 7.66
N SER A 34 -8.69 -0.24 7.78
CA SER A 34 -9.53 0.48 8.74
C SER A 34 -9.19 0.21 10.21
N GLU A 35 -8.46 -0.86 10.52
CA GLU A 35 -7.95 -1.13 11.87
C GLU A 35 -6.89 -0.11 12.32
N ILE A 36 -6.28 0.61 11.37
CA ILE A 36 -5.22 1.57 11.62
C ILE A 36 -5.84 2.93 11.96
N LYS A 37 -6.19 3.11 13.23
CA LYS A 37 -6.88 4.32 13.69
C LYS A 37 -6.04 5.57 13.46
N GLY A 38 -6.66 6.56 12.82
CA GLY A 38 -6.05 7.86 12.49
C GLY A 38 -5.20 7.85 11.24
N LEU A 39 -5.13 6.75 10.50
CA LEU A 39 -4.41 6.65 9.23
C LEU A 39 -5.00 7.62 8.18
N ASP A 40 -6.31 7.68 8.04
CA ASP A 40 -7.08 8.58 7.18
C ASP A 40 -6.64 10.06 7.24
N SER A 41 -6.23 10.53 8.41
CA SER A 41 -5.73 11.89 8.65
C SER A 41 -4.30 12.14 8.17
N MET A 42 -3.56 11.10 7.76
CA MET A 42 -2.14 11.16 7.38
C MET A 42 -1.95 11.49 5.88
N THR A 43 -2.67 12.50 5.38
CA THR A 43 -2.71 12.89 3.96
C THR A 43 -1.35 13.30 3.38
N HIS A 44 -0.39 13.63 4.24
CA HIS A 44 0.98 14.03 3.91
C HIS A 44 1.98 12.84 3.83
N LEU A 45 1.50 11.61 4.00
CA LEU A 45 2.35 10.42 4.02
C LEU A 45 2.94 10.15 2.63
N ASN A 46 4.26 9.98 2.53
CA ASN A 46 4.92 9.63 1.27
C ASN A 46 5.17 8.12 1.13
N HIS A 47 5.36 7.41 2.24
CA HIS A 47 5.61 5.98 2.24
C HIS A 47 4.69 5.24 3.20
N LEU A 48 3.98 4.23 2.72
CA LEU A 48 3.17 3.34 3.53
C LEU A 48 3.63 1.90 3.32
N ILE A 49 4.11 1.26 4.39
CA ILE A 49 4.66 -0.09 4.37
C ILE A 49 3.83 -0.96 5.30
N LEU A 50 3.10 -1.92 4.73
CA LEU A 50 2.14 -2.83 5.35
C LEU A 50 2.54 -4.31 5.11
N ASP A 51 3.83 -4.58 4.92
CA ASP A 51 4.30 -5.91 4.54
C ASP A 51 4.09 -6.94 5.66
N ASN A 52 3.78 -8.19 5.30
CA ASN A 52 3.55 -9.30 6.24
C ASN A 52 2.38 -8.99 7.21
N ASN A 53 1.21 -8.79 6.64
CA ASN A 53 -0.05 -8.68 7.36
C ASN A 53 -1.06 -9.66 6.72
N GLU A 54 -2.33 -9.57 7.09
CA GLU A 54 -3.41 -10.43 6.61
C GLU A 54 -4.41 -9.64 5.75
N ILE A 55 -3.96 -8.54 5.11
CA ILE A 55 -4.84 -7.64 4.35
C ILE A 55 -5.33 -8.33 3.09
N SER A 56 -6.64 -8.42 2.91
CA SER A 56 -7.28 -9.05 1.74
C SER A 56 -7.77 -8.05 0.69
N GLU A 57 -7.93 -6.78 1.07
CA GLU A 57 -8.42 -5.73 0.17
C GLU A 57 -7.68 -4.41 0.38
N ILE A 58 -7.38 -3.72 -0.72
CA ILE A 58 -6.81 -2.37 -0.67
C ILE A 58 -7.97 -1.36 -0.71
N LYS A 59 -8.29 -0.77 0.44
CA LYS A 59 -9.31 0.27 0.62
C LYS A 59 -8.91 1.24 1.73
N GLY A 60 -9.55 2.40 1.82
CA GLY A 60 -9.20 3.39 2.84
C GLY A 60 -7.93 4.17 2.51
N LEU A 61 -7.52 4.18 1.23
CA LEU A 61 -6.34 4.90 0.73
C LEU A 61 -6.70 6.17 -0.07
N GLU A 62 -7.96 6.61 -0.02
CA GLU A 62 -8.51 7.64 -0.89
C GLU A 62 -7.90 9.03 -0.62
N THR A 63 -7.43 9.29 0.60
CA THR A 63 -6.89 10.59 1.03
C THR A 63 -5.38 10.75 0.80
N PHE A 64 -4.70 9.71 0.34
CA PHE A 64 -3.22 9.65 0.27
C PHE A 64 -2.63 10.16 -1.04
N VAL A 65 -3.05 11.36 -1.46
CA VAL A 65 -2.62 11.97 -2.73
C VAL A 65 -1.11 12.27 -2.81
N GLU A 66 -0.42 12.33 -1.67
CA GLU A 66 1.04 12.52 -1.57
C GLU A 66 1.85 11.21 -1.51
N LEU A 67 1.18 10.06 -1.56
CA LEU A 67 1.83 8.76 -1.44
C LEU A 67 2.66 8.46 -2.68
N LYS A 68 3.92 8.08 -2.45
CA LYS A 68 4.91 7.80 -3.47
C LYS A 68 5.28 6.32 -3.51
N ILE A 69 5.30 5.67 -2.34
CA ILE A 69 5.64 4.25 -2.19
C ILE A 69 4.57 3.57 -1.36
N LEU A 70 3.96 2.53 -1.94
CA LEU A 70 3.07 1.61 -1.26
C LEU A 70 3.66 0.20 -1.32
N SER A 71 3.80 -0.42 -0.16
CA SER A 71 4.30 -1.79 -0.03
C SER A 71 3.32 -2.60 0.80
N ILE A 72 2.71 -3.60 0.19
CA ILE A 72 1.75 -4.52 0.81
C ILE A 72 2.19 -5.95 0.44
N ASN A 73 3.48 -6.26 0.56
CA ASN A 73 3.97 -7.60 0.25
C ASN A 73 3.50 -8.60 1.29
N ASN A 74 3.41 -9.88 0.92
CA ASN A 74 3.04 -10.99 1.81
C ASN A 74 1.75 -10.68 2.58
N ASN A 75 0.68 -10.48 1.82
CA ASN A 75 -0.68 -10.24 2.29
C ASN A 75 -1.62 -11.17 1.51
N GLN A 76 -2.92 -10.95 1.57
CA GLN A 76 -3.95 -11.79 0.95
C GLN A 76 -4.70 -11.09 -0.18
N ILE A 77 -4.10 -10.08 -0.82
CA ILE A 77 -4.73 -9.33 -1.90
C ILE A 77 -4.94 -10.24 -3.12
N THR A 78 -6.14 -10.22 -3.69
CA THR A 78 -6.48 -10.95 -4.92
C THR A 78 -6.61 -10.03 -6.14
N GLU A 79 -6.94 -8.76 -5.91
CA GLU A 79 -7.22 -7.78 -6.97
C GLU A 79 -6.54 -6.44 -6.66
N ILE A 80 -6.04 -5.78 -7.71
CA ILE A 80 -5.50 -4.43 -7.61
C ILE A 80 -6.64 -3.45 -7.87
N LYS A 81 -7.16 -2.84 -6.80
CA LYS A 81 -8.22 -1.83 -6.82
C LYS A 81 -8.02 -0.85 -5.66
N GLY A 82 -8.78 0.25 -5.63
CA GLY A 82 -8.71 1.24 -4.55
C GLY A 82 -7.44 2.09 -4.55
N LEU A 83 -6.78 2.23 -5.71
CA LEU A 83 -5.55 3.01 -5.88
C LEU A 83 -5.77 4.32 -6.65
N ASP A 84 -7.00 4.62 -7.05
CA ASP A 84 -7.32 5.63 -8.08
C ASP A 84 -6.86 7.04 -7.75
N ASN A 85 -6.80 7.39 -6.46
CA ASN A 85 -6.38 8.72 -6.00
C ASN A 85 -4.87 8.84 -5.78
N LEU A 86 -4.11 7.74 -5.93
CA LEU A 86 -2.66 7.72 -5.67
C LEU A 86 -1.85 8.24 -6.87
N SER A 87 -2.21 9.44 -7.35
CA SER A 87 -1.64 10.09 -8.54
C SER A 87 -0.11 10.27 -8.53
N LYS A 88 0.51 10.29 -7.34
CA LYS A 88 1.96 10.41 -7.14
C LYS A 88 2.67 9.09 -6.86
N LEU A 89 1.95 7.97 -6.87
CA LEU A 89 2.52 6.66 -6.61
C LEU A 89 3.47 6.28 -7.74
N PHE A 90 4.76 6.18 -7.42
CA PHE A 90 5.76 5.76 -8.39
C PHE A 90 6.22 4.32 -8.18
N GLN A 91 6.03 3.79 -6.96
CA GLN A 91 6.41 2.43 -6.61
C GLN A 91 5.31 1.68 -5.85
N LEU A 92 4.91 0.54 -6.41
CA LEU A 92 3.95 -0.40 -5.83
C LEU A 92 4.60 -1.78 -5.65
N ARG A 93 4.51 -2.34 -4.44
CA ARG A 93 5.04 -3.68 -4.13
C ARG A 93 3.95 -4.57 -3.55
N LEU A 94 3.68 -5.66 -4.25
CA LEU A 94 2.59 -6.60 -4.01
C LEU A 94 3.06 -8.07 -4.09
N LYS A 95 4.38 -8.32 -3.98
CA LYS A 95 4.94 -9.68 -4.00
C LYS A 95 4.33 -10.51 -2.86
N GLY A 96 4.00 -11.77 -3.13
CA GLY A 96 3.48 -12.68 -2.10
C GLY A 96 2.00 -12.45 -1.77
N ASN A 97 1.26 -11.81 -2.68
CA ASN A 97 -0.20 -11.79 -2.70
C ASN A 97 -0.74 -12.87 -3.65
N GLN A 98 -2.07 -12.94 -3.79
CA GLN A 98 -2.82 -13.93 -4.58
C GLN A 98 -3.39 -13.32 -5.88
N ILE A 99 -2.73 -12.28 -6.40
CA ILE A 99 -3.14 -11.59 -7.63
C ILE A 99 -2.84 -12.47 -8.85
N THR A 100 -3.87 -12.79 -9.62
CA THR A 100 -3.80 -13.62 -10.82
C THR A 100 -3.82 -12.81 -12.11
N GLU A 101 -4.38 -11.59 -12.08
CA GLU A 101 -4.54 -10.71 -13.23
C GLU A 101 -3.92 -9.33 -12.97
N LEU A 102 -3.31 -8.75 -14.02
CA LEU A 102 -2.75 -7.40 -13.97
C LEU A 102 -3.75 -6.40 -14.57
N LYS A 103 -4.67 -5.92 -13.73
CA LYS A 103 -5.67 -4.87 -14.05
C LYS A 103 -5.68 -3.80 -12.95
N GLY A 104 -6.35 -2.67 -13.16
CA GLY A 104 -6.53 -1.63 -12.13
C GLY A 104 -5.29 -0.77 -11.86
N LEU A 105 -4.38 -0.68 -12.84
CA LEU A 105 -3.20 0.19 -12.79
C LEU A 105 -3.34 1.44 -13.68
N ASP A 106 -4.39 1.51 -14.49
CA ASP A 106 -4.59 2.55 -15.51
C ASP A 106 -4.72 3.96 -14.88
N SER A 107 -5.14 4.04 -13.63
CA SER A 107 -5.30 5.27 -12.85
C SER A 107 -3.99 5.75 -12.19
N LEU A 108 -2.85 5.10 -12.45
CA LEU A 108 -1.56 5.41 -11.81
C LEU A 108 -0.53 6.02 -12.80
N PRO A 109 -0.67 7.30 -13.18
CA PRO A 109 0.10 7.91 -14.27
C PRO A 109 1.60 8.08 -13.97
N LYS A 110 2.02 7.89 -12.71
CA LYS A 110 3.42 8.01 -12.28
C LYS A 110 4.05 6.67 -11.91
N LEU A 111 3.32 5.56 -12.00
CA LEU A 111 3.84 4.26 -11.63
C LEU A 111 4.98 3.86 -12.59
N SER A 112 6.17 3.62 -12.03
CA SER A 112 7.35 3.22 -12.80
C SER A 112 8.00 1.95 -12.26
N LEU A 113 7.73 1.61 -11.00
CA LEU A 113 8.28 0.42 -10.35
C LEU A 113 7.15 -0.43 -9.77
N LEU A 114 6.86 -1.55 -10.44
CA LEU A 114 5.95 -2.57 -9.96
C LEU A 114 6.75 -3.81 -9.54
N ASN A 115 6.62 -4.24 -8.29
CA ASN A 115 7.12 -5.52 -7.82
C ASN A 115 5.94 -6.44 -7.50
N LEU A 116 5.71 -7.43 -8.35
CA LEU A 116 4.63 -8.38 -8.23
C LEU A 116 5.14 -9.76 -8.65
N LYS A 117 4.69 -10.81 -7.95
CA LYS A 117 4.90 -12.20 -8.39
C LYS A 117 3.56 -12.68 -8.96
N ILE A 118 3.43 -12.72 -10.28
CA ILE A 118 2.26 -13.31 -10.93
C ILE A 118 2.56 -14.79 -11.19
N ILE A 119 1.83 -15.69 -10.55
CA ILE A 119 2.06 -17.15 -10.65
C ILE A 119 1.50 -17.71 -11.98
N LEU A 120 0.67 -16.96 -12.71
CA LEU A 120 -0.01 -17.42 -13.92
C LEU A 120 0.48 -16.81 -15.24
N LEU A 121 1.53 -15.97 -15.25
CA LEU A 121 2.11 -15.46 -16.50
C LEU A 121 3.10 -16.44 -17.13
N LYS A 122 2.60 -17.59 -17.57
CA LYS A 122 3.21 -18.26 -18.73
C LYS A 122 2.79 -17.62 -20.07
N ASN A 123 1.83 -16.69 -20.12
CA ASN A 123 1.20 -16.36 -21.42
C ASN A 123 0.71 -14.94 -21.68
N ASN A 124 1.16 -13.88 -21.01
CA ASN A 124 0.87 -12.52 -21.52
C ASN A 124 2.05 -11.58 -21.29
N ILE A 125 2.96 -11.63 -22.26
CA ILE A 125 3.99 -10.63 -22.49
C ILE A 125 3.29 -9.35 -22.94
N LEU A 126 3.72 -8.24 -22.34
CA LEU A 126 3.53 -6.86 -22.80
C LEU A 126 3.47 -6.79 -24.34
N ARG A 127 2.34 -6.34 -24.87
CA ARG A 127 2.29 -5.64 -26.16
C ARG A 127 2.08 -4.16 -25.88
#